data_AF-A5CZR7-F1
#
_entry.id   AF-A5CZR7-F1
#
_cell.length_a   1.000
_cell.length_b   1.000
_cell.length_c   1.000
_cell.angle_alpha   90.00
_cell.angle_beta   90.00
_cell.angle_gamma   90.00
#
_symmetry.space_group_name_H-M   'P 1'
#
loop_
_entity.id
_entity.type
_entity.pdbx_description
1 polymer ?
#
loop_
_entity_poly.entity_id
_entity_poly.type
_entity_poly.pdbx_seq_one_letter_code
_entity_poly.pdbx_strand_id
1 'polypeptide(L)'
;MEAPAFWKGKVEINEENGSFTVRHVTASKNAPIQNPVIINIIQYGSVAKWEQDSKKENEPFPYEKLGVIDGKVFASVFTFSSPYDDNSPADQKEYAEIMSSAETVLKSFRPLNNQDNAAKPDLPPDSRIR
;
A
#
# COMPACT_ATOMS: atom_id res chain seq x y z
N MET A 1 7.14 5.13 3.80
CA MET A 1 5.98 4.33 4.25
C MET A 1 6.51 3.12 5.01
N GLU A 2 5.96 2.77 6.17
CA GLU A 2 6.38 1.56 6.91
C GLU A 2 5.38 0.42 6.67
N ALA A 3 5.89 -0.80 6.48
CA ALA A 3 5.05 -1.99 6.41
C ALA A 3 4.39 -2.22 7.78
N PRO A 4 3.13 -2.66 7.84
CA PRO A 4 2.51 -3.06 9.10
C PRO A 4 3.33 -4.18 9.75
N ALA A 5 3.27 -4.29 11.08
CA ALA A 5 4.07 -5.26 11.84
C ALA A 5 3.92 -6.70 11.32
N PHE A 6 2.73 -7.06 10.83
CA PHE A 6 2.45 -8.37 10.25
C PHE A 6 3.24 -8.66 8.95
N TRP A 7 3.61 -7.64 8.19
CA TRP A 7 4.35 -7.75 6.93
C TRP A 7 5.86 -7.59 7.11
N LYS A 8 6.31 -7.20 8.30
CA LYS A 8 7.72 -6.94 8.57
C LYS A 8 8.56 -8.20 8.32
N GLY A 9 9.56 -8.09 7.45
CA GLY A 9 10.44 -9.19 7.07
C GLY A 9 9.87 -10.14 6.01
N LYS A 10 8.56 -10.05 5.71
CA LYS A 10 7.89 -10.82 4.66
C LYS A 10 7.81 -10.06 3.33
N VAL A 11 7.87 -8.74 3.40
CA VAL A 11 7.84 -7.87 2.21
C VAL A 11 8.95 -6.83 2.25
N GLU A 12 9.37 -6.43 1.06
CA GLU A 12 10.21 -5.26 0.81
C GLU A 12 9.34 -4.16 0.20
N ILE A 13 9.45 -2.93 0.73
CA ILE A 13 8.76 -1.75 0.18
C ILE A 13 9.82 -0.82 -0.38
N ASN A 14 9.75 -0.57 -1.68
CA ASN A 14 10.61 0.38 -2.38
C ASN A 14 9.77 1.60 -2.81
N GLU A 15 10.31 2.79 -2.61
CA GLU A 15 9.72 4.05 -3.06
C GLU A 15 10.53 4.59 -4.23
N GLU A 16 9.87 4.82 -5.36
CA GLU A 16 10.50 5.39 -6.55
C GLU A 16 9.53 6.35 -7.24
N ASN A 17 9.97 7.58 -7.52
CA ASN A 17 9.19 8.60 -8.23
C ASN A 17 7.77 8.82 -7.66
N GLY A 18 7.60 8.76 -6.33
CA GLY A 18 6.32 8.92 -5.65
C GLY A 18 5.35 7.74 -5.78
N SER A 19 5.84 6.60 -6.28
CA SER A 19 5.14 5.31 -6.29
C SER A 19 5.79 4.35 -5.29
N PHE A 20 4.99 3.45 -4.72
CA PHE A 20 5.47 2.42 -3.81
C PHE A 20 5.30 1.05 -4.45
N THR A 21 6.38 0.27 -4.47
CA THR A 21 6.39 -1.10 -4.95
C THR A 21 6.57 -2.02 -3.76
N VAL A 22 5.61 -2.93 -3.55
CA VAL A 22 5.68 -3.97 -2.51
C VAL A 22 6.07 -5.28 -3.16
N ARG A 23 7.16 -5.89 -2.69
CA ARG A 23 7.64 -7.20 -3.13
C ARG A 23 7.53 -8.21 -2.00
N HIS A 24 7.10 -9.43 -2.30
CA HIS A 24 7.27 -10.53 -1.34
C HIS A 24 8.75 -10.87 -1.21
N VAL A 25 9.22 -11.23 0.00
CA VAL A 25 10.57 -11.76 0.20
C VAL A 25 10.51 -13.27 0.05
N THR A 26 10.99 -13.78 -1.07
CA THR A 26 10.98 -15.23 -1.34
C THR A 26 12.05 -15.93 -0.51
N ALA A 27 11.64 -16.94 0.26
CA ALA A 27 12.53 -17.78 1.05
C ALA A 27 13.03 -19.00 0.26
N SER A 28 12.19 -19.61 -0.59
CA SER A 28 12.56 -20.81 -1.33
C SER A 28 13.46 -20.50 -2.52
N LYS A 29 14.65 -21.11 -2.53
CA LYS A 29 15.57 -21.06 -3.69
C LYS A 29 14.99 -21.72 -4.95
N ASN A 30 14.03 -22.62 -4.78
CA ASN A 30 13.39 -23.37 -5.87
C ASN A 30 12.07 -22.73 -6.32
N ALA A 31 11.68 -21.58 -5.75
CA ALA A 31 10.48 -20.90 -6.20
C ALA A 31 10.63 -20.46 -7.67
N PRO A 32 9.57 -20.58 -8.48
CA PRO A 32 9.62 -20.24 -9.91
C PRO A 32 9.89 -18.74 -10.13
N ILE A 33 9.51 -17.90 -9.16
CA ILE A 33 9.73 -16.45 -9.18
C ILE A 33 10.39 -16.05 -7.87
N GLN A 34 11.43 -15.22 -7.96
CA GLN A 34 12.14 -14.65 -6.82
C GLN A 34 11.72 -13.19 -6.62
N ASN A 35 11.35 -12.86 -5.39
CA ASN A 35 10.91 -11.55 -4.92
C ASN A 35 9.90 -10.85 -5.84
N PRO A 36 8.76 -11.50 -6.17
CA PRO A 36 7.75 -10.94 -7.05
C PRO A 36 7.23 -9.62 -6.48
N VAL A 37 7.04 -8.64 -7.35
CA VAL A 37 6.21 -7.47 -7.03
C VAL A 37 4.79 -7.99 -6.82
N ILE A 38 4.15 -7.66 -5.71
CA ILE A 38 2.79 -8.14 -5.39
C ILE A 38 1.77 -7.00 -5.38
N ILE A 39 2.21 -5.77 -5.08
CA ILE A 39 1.37 -4.58 -5.08
C ILE A 39 2.19 -3.41 -5.62
N ASN A 40 1.60 -2.64 -6.54
CA ASN A 40 2.08 -1.30 -6.88
C ASN A 40 1.08 -0.27 -6.37
N ILE A 41 1.57 0.77 -5.72
CA ILE A 41 0.81 1.94 -5.31
C ILE A 41 1.32 3.11 -6.14
N ILE A 42 0.43 3.75 -6.89
CA ILE A 42 0.77 4.81 -7.84
C ILE A 42 -0.04 6.07 -7.57
N GLN A 43 0.54 7.21 -7.93
CA GLN A 43 -0.22 8.45 -8.11
C GLN A 43 -0.94 8.40 -9.45
N TYR A 44 -2.22 8.04 -9.45
CA TYR A 44 -3.00 7.82 -10.65
C TYR A 44 -3.23 9.11 -11.46
N GLY A 45 -3.67 10.19 -10.80
CA GLY A 45 -4.08 11.42 -11.48
C GLY A 45 -5.01 12.28 -10.64
N SER A 46 -5.77 13.17 -11.27
CA SER A 46 -6.78 13.99 -10.56
C SER A 46 -8.02 13.16 -10.19
N VAL A 47 -8.81 13.66 -9.24
CA VAL A 47 -10.12 13.08 -8.87
C VAL A 47 -11.05 13.01 -10.08
N ALA A 48 -11.10 14.07 -10.90
CA ALA A 48 -11.92 14.10 -12.11
C ALA A 48 -11.53 13.00 -13.11
N LYS A 49 -10.22 12.78 -13.32
CA LYS A 49 -9.74 11.70 -14.20
C LYS A 49 -10.13 10.33 -13.66
N TRP A 50 -9.98 10.11 -12.36
CA TRP A 50 -10.41 8.87 -11.72
C TRP A 50 -11.91 8.59 -11.93
N GLU A 51 -12.76 9.58 -11.68
CA GLU A 51 -14.23 9.42 -11.83
C GLU A 51 -14.66 9.13 -13.26
N GLN A 52 -13.94 9.69 -14.24
CA GLN A 52 -14.16 9.40 -15.65
C GLN A 52 -13.70 7.98 -16.01
N ASP A 53 -12.48 7.61 -15.63
CA ASP A 53 -11.86 6.35 -16.06
C ASP A 53 -12.45 5.13 -15.33
N SER A 54 -12.78 5.25 -14.03
CA SER A 54 -13.35 4.15 -13.22
C SER A 54 -14.77 3.74 -13.61
N LYS A 55 -15.48 4.54 -14.41
CA LYS A 55 -16.86 4.29 -14.86
C LYS A 55 -16.93 3.84 -16.32
N LYS A 56 -15.81 3.68 -17.01
CA LYS A 56 -15.78 3.20 -18.40
C LYS A 56 -16.19 1.73 -18.43
N GLU A 57 -17.38 1.44 -18.92
CA GLU A 57 -17.93 0.07 -18.97
C GLU A 57 -17.15 -0.86 -19.91
N ASN A 58 -16.40 -0.30 -20.87
CA ASN A 58 -15.73 -1.08 -21.93
C ASN A 58 -14.26 -1.39 -21.65
N GLU A 59 -13.71 -0.96 -20.51
CA GLU A 59 -12.29 -1.16 -20.19
C GLU A 59 -12.14 -1.74 -18.78
N PRO A 60 -11.30 -2.78 -18.58
CA PRO A 60 -11.01 -3.26 -17.25
C PRO A 60 -10.29 -2.16 -16.46
N PHE A 61 -10.78 -1.91 -15.24
CA PHE A 61 -10.22 -0.92 -14.33
C PHE A 61 -9.58 -1.63 -13.12
N PRO A 62 -8.30 -2.03 -13.22
CA PRO A 62 -7.64 -2.90 -12.22
C PRO A 62 -7.13 -2.14 -10.98
N TYR A 63 -7.55 -0.89 -10.81
CA TYR A 63 -7.06 0.00 -9.76
C TYR A 63 -8.06 0.09 -8.61
N GLU A 64 -7.56 0.01 -7.38
CA GLU A 64 -8.33 0.26 -6.17
C GLU A 64 -7.95 1.61 -5.56
N LYS A 65 -8.94 2.42 -5.19
CA LYS A 65 -8.71 3.78 -4.65
C LYS A 65 -8.24 3.69 -3.20
N LEU A 66 -7.05 4.21 -2.92
CA LEU A 66 -6.53 4.31 -1.54
C LEU A 66 -6.90 5.61 -0.86
N GLY A 67 -6.87 6.72 -1.62
CA GLY A 67 -7.12 8.04 -1.05
C GLY A 67 -6.85 9.18 -2.02
N VAL A 68 -6.98 10.40 -1.52
CA VAL A 68 -6.66 11.64 -2.25
C VAL A 68 -5.67 12.46 -1.42
N ILE A 69 -4.55 12.85 -2.02
CA ILE A 69 -3.50 13.68 -1.42
C ILE A 69 -3.20 14.81 -2.40
N ASP A 70 -3.25 16.06 -1.95
CA ASP A 70 -3.00 17.24 -2.80
C ASP A 70 -3.80 17.24 -4.12
N GLY A 71 -5.06 16.79 -4.05
CA GLY A 71 -5.95 16.67 -5.22
C GLY A 71 -5.60 15.55 -6.19
N LYS A 72 -4.62 14.70 -5.86
CA LYS A 72 -4.22 13.52 -6.62
C LYS A 72 -4.76 12.24 -5.98
N VAL A 73 -5.33 11.37 -6.80
CA VAL A 73 -5.77 10.04 -6.39
C VAL A 73 -4.57 9.11 -6.33
N PHE A 74 -4.42 8.44 -5.19
CA PHE A 74 -3.49 7.33 -5.02
C PHE A 74 -4.27 6.02 -5.13
N ALA A 75 -3.72 5.08 -5.88
CA ALA A 75 -4.39 3.83 -6.19
C ALA A 75 -3.42 2.65 -6.10
N SER A 76 -3.93 1.49 -5.71
CA SER A 76 -3.19 0.22 -5.73
C SER A 76 -3.60 -0.63 -6.93
N VAL A 77 -2.65 -1.42 -7.41
CA VAL A 77 -2.87 -2.51 -8.36
C VAL A 77 -2.11 -3.74 -7.90
N PHE A 78 -2.79 -4.88 -7.91
CA PHE A 78 -2.19 -6.18 -7.64
C PHE A 78 -1.57 -6.72 -8.92
N THR A 79 -0.33 -7.17 -8.83
CA THR A 79 0.48 -7.57 -10.00
C THR A 79 0.50 -9.08 -10.24
N PHE A 80 0.18 -9.88 -9.24
CA PHE A 80 0.11 -11.33 -9.35
C PHE A 80 -1.14 -11.88 -8.68
N SER A 81 -1.68 -12.96 -9.23
CA SER A 81 -2.69 -13.78 -8.59
C SER A 81 -2.05 -14.89 -7.75
N SER A 82 -1.07 -15.61 -8.28
CA SER A 82 -0.25 -16.61 -7.57
C SER A 82 1.15 -16.73 -8.18
N PRO A 83 2.21 -16.19 -7.56
CA PRO A 83 3.58 -16.28 -8.09
C PRO A 83 4.32 -17.57 -7.70
N TYR A 84 3.73 -18.40 -6.85
CA TYR A 84 4.34 -19.62 -6.30
C TYR A 84 3.57 -20.88 -6.69
N ASP A 85 4.28 -21.99 -6.76
CA ASP A 85 3.76 -23.34 -7.03
C ASP A 85 4.17 -24.32 -5.91
N ASP A 86 3.82 -25.61 -6.10
CA ASP A 86 4.08 -26.69 -5.15
C ASP A 86 5.57 -26.91 -4.82
N ASN A 87 6.50 -26.31 -5.57
CA ASN A 87 7.94 -26.35 -5.24
C ASN A 87 8.33 -25.36 -4.13
N SER A 88 7.41 -24.48 -3.74
CA SER A 88 7.60 -23.41 -2.77
C SER A 88 6.40 -23.27 -1.81
N PRO A 89 5.99 -24.35 -1.11
CA PRO A 89 4.75 -24.36 -0.32
C PRO A 89 4.76 -23.36 0.85
N ALA A 90 5.94 -23.06 1.40
CA ALA A 90 6.09 -22.04 2.45
C ALA A 90 5.81 -20.63 1.91
N ASP A 91 6.40 -20.27 0.77
CA ASP A 91 6.17 -18.96 0.14
C ASP A 91 4.73 -18.81 -0.36
N GLN A 92 4.13 -19.89 -0.86
CA GLN A 92 2.73 -19.92 -1.26
C GLN A 92 1.80 -19.60 -0.08
N LYS A 93 2.06 -20.22 1.08
CA LYS A 93 1.29 -19.95 2.31
C LYS A 93 1.49 -18.51 2.79
N GLU A 94 2.73 -18.04 2.85
CA GLU A 94 3.03 -16.68 3.31
C GLU A 94 2.42 -15.61 2.37
N TYR A 95 2.51 -15.83 1.06
CA TYR A 95 1.86 -14.99 0.07
C TYR A 95 0.34 -14.93 0.26
N ALA A 96 -0.32 -16.08 0.46
CA ALA A 96 -1.76 -16.12 0.72
C ALA A 96 -2.13 -15.35 2.00
N GLU A 97 -1.33 -15.47 3.06
CA GLU A 97 -1.50 -14.69 4.29
C GLU A 97 -1.38 -13.19 4.02
N ILE A 98 -0.36 -12.75 3.28
CA ILE A 98 -0.18 -11.33 2.90
C ILE A 98 -1.39 -10.83 2.12
N MET A 99 -1.80 -11.56 1.07
CA MET A 99 -2.92 -11.16 0.22
C MET A 99 -4.24 -11.12 0.99
N SER A 100 -4.46 -12.03 1.93
CA SER A 100 -5.65 -12.01 2.80
C SER A 100 -5.73 -10.77 3.70
N SER A 101 -4.57 -10.21 4.06
CA SER A 101 -4.47 -8.99 4.87
C SER A 101 -4.35 -7.71 4.03
N ALA A 102 -4.08 -7.82 2.73
CA ALA A 102 -3.70 -6.71 1.86
C ALA A 102 -4.76 -5.62 1.81
N GLU A 103 -6.05 -5.96 1.72
CA GLU A 103 -7.12 -4.97 1.72
C GLU A 103 -7.15 -4.14 3.02
N THR A 104 -6.95 -4.79 4.17
CA THR A 104 -6.93 -4.11 5.48
C THR A 104 -5.72 -3.20 5.60
N VAL A 105 -4.56 -3.67 5.13
CA VAL A 105 -3.33 -2.89 5.09
C VAL A 105 -3.48 -1.70 4.15
N LEU A 106 -4.06 -1.91 2.98
CA LEU A 106 -4.27 -0.88 1.97
C LEU A 106 -5.18 0.24 2.47
N LYS A 107 -6.25 -0.10 3.20
CA LYS A 107 -7.13 0.85 3.87
C LYS A 107 -6.46 1.60 5.03
N SER A 108 -5.42 1.03 5.62
CA SER A 108 -4.64 1.70 6.68
C SER A 108 -3.66 2.72 6.13
N PHE A 109 -3.34 2.68 4.82
CA PHE A 109 -2.54 3.72 4.19
C PHE A 109 -3.31 5.03 4.20
N ARG A 110 -2.94 5.88 5.16
CA ARG A 110 -3.37 7.26 5.17
C ARG A 110 -2.41 8.07 4.32
N PRO A 111 -2.92 9.00 3.51
CA PRO A 111 -2.14 10.14 3.07
C PRO A 111 -1.32 10.70 4.24
N LEU A 112 -0.03 10.94 4.05
CA LEU A 112 0.70 11.87 4.91
C LEU A 112 0.14 13.26 4.61
N ASN A 113 -1.04 13.57 5.15
CA ASN A 113 -1.45 14.96 5.24
C ASN A 113 -0.44 15.61 6.17
N ASN A 114 0.24 16.66 5.71
CA ASN A 114 1.02 17.57 6.54
C ASN A 114 0.16 18.31 7.60
N GLN A 115 -1.04 17.82 7.92
CA GLN A 115 -1.92 18.34 8.97
C GLN A 115 -1.88 17.53 10.27
N ASP A 116 -1.29 16.33 10.30
CA ASP A 116 -1.16 15.55 11.55
C ASP A 116 -0.03 16.07 12.49
N ASN A 117 0.65 17.17 12.15
CA ASN A 117 1.52 17.91 13.06
C ASN A 117 0.83 19.05 13.83
N ALA A 118 -0.49 19.23 13.69
CA ALA A 118 -1.26 20.24 14.42
C ALA A 118 -2.14 19.61 15.52
N ALA A 119 -1.54 18.81 16.40
CA ALA A 119 -2.19 18.44 17.66
C ALA A 119 -1.15 18.23 18.78
N LYS A 120 -0.34 19.26 19.06
CA LYS A 120 0.08 19.49 20.44
C LYS A 120 -1.01 20.34 21.09
N PRO A 121 -1.67 19.91 22.17
CA PRO A 121 -2.36 20.86 23.02
C PRO A 121 -1.29 21.75 23.66
N ASP A 122 -1.28 23.03 23.29
CA ASP A 122 -0.62 24.06 24.07
C ASP A 122 -1.23 24.03 25.48
N LEU A 123 -0.46 23.54 26.45
CA LEU A 123 -0.73 23.75 27.86
C LEU A 123 -0.66 25.26 28.11
N PRO A 124 -1.71 25.90 28.65
CA PRO A 124 -1.67 27.32 28.96
C PRO A 124 -0.64 27.57 30.08
N PRO A 125 0.06 28.71 30.06
CA PRO A 125 1.02 29.07 31.09
C PRO A 125 0.31 29.24 32.44
N ASP A 126 0.84 28.56 33.44
CA ASP A 126 0.50 28.64 34.86
C ASP A 126 0.29 30.12 35.27
N SER A 127 -0.97 30.47 35.52
CA SER A 127 -1.37 31.75 36.08
C SER A 127 -1.03 31.76 37.56
N ARG A 128 0.24 31.99 37.91
CA ARG A 128 0.61 32.34 39.29
C ARG A 128 0.38 33.83 39.51
N ILE A 129 -0.86 34.14 39.88
CA ILE A 129 -1.16 35.26 40.76
C ILE A 129 -1.28 34.67 42.17
N ARG A 130 -0.26 34.89 43.00
CA ARG A 130 -0.33 35.36 44.39
C ARG A 130 1.06 35.37 45.02
#